data_AF-A0A0F9JAG1-F1
#
_entry.id   AF-A0A0F9JAG1-F1
#
_cell.length_a   1.000
_cell.length_b   1.000
_cell.length_c   1.000
_cell.angle_alpha   90.00
_cell.angle_beta   90.00
_cell.angle_gamma   90.00
#
_symmetry.space_group_name_H-M   'P 1'
#
loop_
_entity.id
_entity.type
_entity.pdbx_description
1 polymer ?
#
loop_
_entity_poly.entity_id
_entity_poly.type
_entity_poly.pdbx_seq_one_letter_code
_entity_poly.pdbx_strand_id
1 'polypeptide(L)' 'MVLRIFKVLGKRPCVISVPLTFFRLAVMCLRLLPRYRHWSVAMAERMNQDLAFDHTEAAQDIAYNARTFAPTKTDVGAP' A
#
# COMPACT_ATOMS: atom_id res chain seq x y z
N MET A 1 2.85 -2.75 -7.58
CA MET A 1 3.68 -2.41 -6.40
C MET A 1 3.84 -3.59 -5.43
N VAL A 2 2.77 -4.13 -4.83
CA VAL A 2 2.82 -5.19 -3.79
C VAL A 2 3.55 -6.47 -4.24
N LEU A 3 3.42 -6.87 -5.51
CA LEU A 3 4.16 -8.02 -6.06
C LEU A 3 5.69 -7.87 -5.95
N ARG A 4 6.22 -6.63 -6.03
CA ARG A 4 7.67 -6.37 -5.85
C ARG A 4 8.10 -6.67 -4.40
N ILE A 5 7.26 -6.35 -3.41
CA ILE A 5 7.49 -6.67 -2.00
C ILE A 5 7.53 -8.19 -1.80
N PHE A 6 6.55 -8.93 -2.35
CA PHE A 6 6.52 -10.40 -2.29
C PHE A 6 7.76 -11.03 -2.94
N LYS A 7 8.22 -10.48 -4.07
CA LYS A 7 9.44 -10.91 -4.75
C LYS A 7 10.68 -10.75 -3.87
N VAL A 8 10.81 -9.63 -3.16
CA VAL A 8 11.94 -9.38 -2.23
C VAL A 8 11.88 -10.30 -1.01
N LEU A 9 10.67 -10.58 -0.51
CA LEU A 9 10.44 -11.53 0.60
C LEU A 9 10.62 -13.00 0.19
N GLY A 10 10.76 -13.31 -1.11
CA GLY A 10 10.82 -14.69 -1.60
C GLY A 10 9.51 -15.47 -1.43
N LYS A 11 8.37 -14.80 -1.25
CA LYS A 11 7.05 -15.44 -1.02
C LYS A 11 6.23 -15.47 -2.29
N ARG A 12 5.48 -16.56 -2.52
CA ARG A 12 4.52 -16.66 -3.62
C ARG A 12 3.33 -15.74 -3.33
N PRO A 13 3.05 -14.73 -4.18
CA PRO A 13 1.92 -13.83 -3.96
C PRO A 13 0.60 -14.55 -4.27
N CYS A 14 -0.37 -14.43 -3.38
CA CYS A 14 -1.76 -14.77 -3.64
C CYS A 14 -2.56 -13.46 -3.61
N VAL A 15 -3.02 -13.01 -4.78
CA VAL A 15 -3.77 -11.76 -4.92
C VAL A 15 -5.24 -12.12 -5.06
N ILE A 16 -6.05 -11.67 -4.10
CA ILE A 16 -7.50 -11.90 -4.08
C ILE A 16 -8.18 -10.54 -4.23
N SER A 17 -9.08 -10.43 -5.21
CA SER A 17 -9.92 -9.24 -5.38
C SER A 17 -11.07 -9.27 -4.38
N VAL A 18 -10.97 -8.48 -3.32
CA VAL A 18 -12.01 -8.36 -2.29
C VAL A 18 -12.82 -7.09 -2.54
N PRO A 19 -14.16 -7.16 -2.62
CA PRO A 19 -15.00 -5.96 -2.71
C PRO A 19 -14.83 -5.07 -1.47
N LEU A 20 -14.87 -3.76 -1.68
CA LEU A 20 -14.67 -2.76 -0.61
C LEU A 20 -15.72 -2.87 0.52
N THR A 21 -16.93 -3.34 0.17
CA THR A 21 -18.02 -3.62 1.11
C THR A 21 -17.66 -4.74 2.09
N PHE A 22 -17.04 -5.81 1.61
CA PHE A 22 -16.58 -6.91 2.46
C PHE A 22 -15.43 -6.45 3.37
N PHE A 23 -14.51 -5.64 2.84
CA PHE A 23 -13.44 -5.04 3.64
C PHE A 23 -13.99 -4.14 4.76
N ARG A 24 -15.02 -3.33 4.47
CA ARG A 24 -15.69 -2.48 5.47
C ARG A 24 -16.29 -3.30 6.61
N LEU A 25 -16.97 -4.41 6.29
CA LEU A 25 -17.52 -5.32 7.30
C LEU A 25 -16.40 -5.98 8.13
N ALA A 26 -15.35 -6.46 7.47
CA ALA A 26 -14.20 -7.06 8.13
C ALA A 26 -13.49 -6.11 9.09
N VAL A 27 -13.26 -4.85 8.68
CA VAL A 27 -12.67 -3.82 9.55
C VAL A 27 -13.58 -3.48 10.73
N MET A 28 -14.90 -3.46 10.53
CA MET A 28 -15.86 -3.25 11.62
C MET A 28 -15.76 -4.36 12.68
N CYS A 29 -15.62 -5.62 12.24
CA CYS A 29 -15.37 -6.75 13.12
C CYS A 29 -13.98 -6.68 13.79
N LEU A 30 -12.93 -6.34 13.04
CA LEU A 30 -11.56 -6.22 13.56
C LEU A 30 -11.42 -5.11 14.60
N ARG A 31 -12.27 -4.07 14.56
CA ARG A 31 -12.26 -2.98 15.54
C ARG A 31 -12.63 -3.41 16.96
N LEU A 32 -13.29 -4.56 17.13
CA LEU A 32 -13.50 -5.16 18.46
C LEU A 32 -12.19 -5.67 19.08
N LEU A 33 -11.15 -5.90 18.28
CA LEU A 33 -9.83 -6.30 18.74
C LEU A 33 -8.93 -5.05 18.90
N PRO A 34 -8.43 -4.75 20.11
CA PRO A 34 -7.66 -3.53 20.37
C PRO A 34 -6.38 -3.40 19.53
N ARG A 35 -5.82 -4.54 19.08
CA ARG A 35 -4.62 -4.58 18.22
C ARG A 35 -4.85 -4.03 16.81
N TYR A 36 -6.09 -4.08 16.29
CA TYR A 36 -6.42 -3.68 14.91
C TYR A 36 -7.17 -2.34 14.83
N ARG A 37 -7.27 -1.60 15.93
CA ARG A 37 -7.97 -0.31 15.99
C ARG A 37 -7.43 0.75 15.00
N HIS A 38 -6.18 0.62 14.59
CA HIS A 38 -5.52 1.50 13.61
C HIS A 38 -5.98 1.28 12.16
N TRP A 39 -6.62 0.14 11.88
CA TRP A 39 -7.11 -0.16 10.54
C TRP A 39 -8.42 0.60 10.31
N SER A 40 -8.44 1.43 9.27
CA SER A 40 -9.62 2.24 8.91
C SER A 40 -10.07 1.91 7.50
N VAL A 41 -11.38 2.04 7.27
CA VAL A 41 -11.98 1.88 5.93
C VAL A 41 -11.40 2.93 4.97
N ALA A 42 -11.14 4.14 5.46
CA ALA A 42 -10.48 5.21 4.71
C ALA A 42 -9.09 4.82 4.19
N MET A 43 -8.37 3.92 4.87
CA MET A 43 -7.09 3.39 4.38
C MET A 43 -7.29 2.56 3.10
N ALA A 44 -8.31 1.70 3.05
CA ALA A 44 -8.60 0.91 1.86
C ALA A 44 -9.20 1.72 0.72
N GLU A 45 -10.03 2.72 1.04
CA GLU A 45 -10.53 3.67 0.03
C GLU A 45 -9.38 4.37 -0.68
N ARG A 46 -8.38 4.85 0.08
CA ARG A 46 -7.16 5.47 -0.47
C ARG A 46 -6.27 4.51 -1.25
N MET A 47 -6.27 3.21 -0.93
CA MET A 47 -5.53 2.21 -1.72
C MET A 47 -6.20 1.91 -3.06
N ASN A 48 -7.51 2.12 -3.16
CA ASN A 48 -8.26 1.87 -4.39
C ASN A 48 -8.24 3.06 -5.36
N GLN A 49 -7.72 4.21 -4.92
CA GLN A 49 -7.56 5.41 -5.70
C GLN A 49 -6.09 5.59 -6.06
N ASP A 50 -5.81 5.82 -7.35
CA ASP A 50 -4.47 6.23 -7.75
C ASP A 50 -4.30 7.72 -7.42
N LEU A 51 -3.43 8.01 -6.45
CA LEU A 51 -3.11 9.38 -6.02
C LEU A 51 -1.84 9.88 -6.71
N ALA A 52 -1.65 9.51 -7.98
CA ALA A 52 -0.58 9.98 -8.83
C ALA A 52 -0.94 11.36 -9.41
N PHE A 53 -0.28 12.40 -8.90
CA PHE A 53 -0.39 13.76 -9.42
C PHE A 53 0.74 14.06 -10.40
N ASP A 54 0.51 15.01 -11.31
CA ASP A 54 1.57 15.47 -12.20
C ASP A 54 2.68 16.15 -11.40
N HIS A 55 3.93 15.90 -11.79
CA HIS A 55 5.14 16.39 -11.14
C HIS A 55 5.99 17.26 -12.06
N THR A 56 5.45 17.70 -13.20
CA THR A 56 6.12 18.57 -14.18
C THR A 56 6.59 19.89 -13.56
N GLU A 57 5.77 20.57 -12.77
CA GLU A 57 6.13 21.82 -12.07
C GLU A 57 7.30 21.60 -11.11
N ALA A 58 7.21 20.55 -10.27
CA ALA A 58 8.30 20.20 -9.34
C ALA A 58 9.60 19.82 -10.08
N ALA A 59 9.51 19.15 -11.22
CA ALA A 59 10.67 18.81 -12.03
C ALA A 59 11.38 20.05 -12.58
N GLN A 60 10.63 21.10 -12.91
CA GLN A 60 11.16 22.36 -13.44
C GLN A 60 11.72 23.26 -12.33
N ASP A 61 11.02 23.40 -11.21
CA ASP A 61 11.36 24.36 -10.16
C ASP A 61 12.46 23.87 -9.22
N ILE A 62 12.50 22.56 -8.95
CA ILE A 62 13.42 21.97 -7.95
C ILE A 62 14.20 20.77 -8.50
N ALA A 63 14.22 20.58 -9.83
CA ALA A 63 14.84 19.41 -10.47
C ALA A 63 14.36 18.08 -9.88
N TYR A 64 13.08 18.02 -9.48
CA TYR A 64 12.50 16.83 -8.86
C TYR A 64 12.55 15.63 -9.81
N ASN A 65 13.15 14.53 -9.35
CA ASN A 65 13.19 13.26 -10.06
C ASN A 65 12.81 12.12 -9.10
N ALA A 66 11.57 11.65 -9.20
CA ALA A 66 11.07 10.56 -8.38
C ALA A 66 11.80 9.26 -8.72
N ARG A 67 12.50 8.67 -7.75
CA ARG A 67 13.13 7.37 -7.92
C ARG A 67 12.08 6.26 -8.07
N THR A 68 12.34 5.32 -8.98
CA THR A 68 11.53 4.10 -9.13
C THR A 68 11.48 3.30 -7.83
N PHE A 69 10.27 2.86 -7.46
CA PHE A 69 10.06 1.99 -6.30
C PHE A 69 10.69 0.60 -6.49
N ALA A 70 11.84 0.38 -5.86
CA ALA A 70 12.62 -0.86 -5.87
C ALA A 70 12.98 -1.27 -4.43
N PRO A 71 12.06 -1.91 -3.69
CA PRO A 71 12.27 -2.26 -2.28
C PRO A 71 13.42 -3.26 -2.11
N THR A 72 14.16 -3.14 -1.01
CA THR A 72 15.25 -4.03 -0.61
C THR A 72 14.83 -4.92 0.58
N LYS A 73 15.64 -5.93 0.93
CA LYS A 73 15.34 -6.84 2.06
C LYS A 73 15.20 -6.11 3.39
N THR A 74 16.06 -5.12 3.62
CA THR A 74 16.03 -4.22 4.78
C THR A 74 14.72 -3.44 4.88
N ASP A 75 14.17 -2.96 3.75
CA ASP A 75 12.94 -2.16 3.74
C ASP A 75 11.69 -2.98 4.10
N VAL A 76 11.74 -4.30 3.87
CA VAL A 76 10.61 -5.22 4.11
C VAL A 76 10.74 -6.02 5.40
N GLY A 77 11.79 -5.77 6.19
CA GLY A 77 12.08 -6.51 7.42
C GLY A 77 12.40 -7.99 7.20
N ALA A 78 12.91 -8.35 6.01
CA ALA A 78 13.42 -9.69 5.76
C ALA A 78 14.85 -9.85 6.31
N PRO A 79 15.19 -11.02 6.86
CA PRO A 79 16.56 -11.34 7.24
C PRO A 79 17.52 -11.40 6.03
#